data_AF-A0A2E4AFR4-F1
#
_entry.id   AF-A0A2E4AFR4-F1
#
_cell.length_a   1.000
_cell.length_b   1.000
_cell.length_c   1.000
_cell.angle_alpha   90.00
_cell.angle_beta   90.00
_cell.angle_gamma   90.00
#
_symmetry.space_group_name_H-M   'P 1'
#
loop_
_entity.id
_entity.type
_entity.pdbx_description
1 polymer ?
#
loop_
_entity_poly.entity_id
_entity_poly.type
_entity_poly.pdbx_seq_one_letter_code
_entity_poly.pdbx_strand_id
1 'polypeptide(L)'
;MKFTVDATYETKSIRSIVAAPDFEPGLNFFVNVLEFKIAMISPADNPNYAILTRDQFTVALDKNAKAQPLSIEIPVENQSLIGTGLTGPNGTKVQYVPIVKNRNTIKNLKPIIHFSRMNDTEWVQGRAGMSYRSLTGIHNEICAASQIRIEGSGKVADWVHYHDVSFQTLFCINGSAKLVYEDQGEPFLFKEGDCILQPPGIRHQVLESFDDLEVIEVTSPSDHATFSDFDMNLPNSIDAQTRHFHGQLFTHDSSSQRKATTYNESSSLTVYETSVGEASGNLGWVNEIHGHAENDQGAKITSVRPEKNLSFFLWFVKEGSAQIELEGQKETLKPGDAISYPYGFPPSMEFSVLDHDSEFQVLEIGL
;
A
#
# COMPACT_ATOMS: atom_id res chain seq x y z
N MET A 1 43.71 -12.47 5.43
CA MET A 1 44.65 -11.54 6.09
C MET A 1 44.26 -11.48 7.56
N LYS A 2 45.15 -11.79 8.50
CA LYS A 2 44.86 -11.70 9.94
C LYS A 2 45.35 -10.33 10.41
N PHE A 3 44.44 -9.47 10.87
CA PHE A 3 44.79 -8.13 11.35
C PHE A 3 45.54 -8.24 12.68
N THR A 4 46.52 -7.36 12.89
CA THR A 4 47.29 -7.25 14.15
C THR A 4 46.51 -6.51 15.23
N VAL A 5 45.48 -5.75 14.85
CA VAL A 5 44.53 -5.06 15.72
C VAL A 5 43.11 -5.48 15.36
N ASP A 6 42.16 -5.32 16.28
CA ASP A 6 40.76 -5.60 15.98
C ASP A 6 40.24 -4.64 14.92
N ALA A 7 39.80 -5.22 13.81
CA ALA A 7 39.24 -4.46 12.71
C ALA A 7 37.84 -3.95 13.08
N THR A 8 37.49 -2.74 12.67
CA THR A 8 36.17 -2.14 12.96
C THR A 8 35.05 -2.91 12.24
N TYR A 9 33.79 -2.65 12.62
CA TYR A 9 32.65 -3.31 11.96
C TYR A 9 32.62 -3.01 10.46
N GLU A 10 32.90 -1.78 10.06
CA GLU A 10 32.95 -1.32 8.67
C GLU A 10 33.95 -2.13 7.82
N THR A 11 35.07 -2.52 8.41
CA THR A 11 36.09 -3.33 7.70
C THR A 11 35.69 -4.80 7.55
N LYS A 12 34.69 -5.24 8.31
CA LYS A 12 34.13 -6.61 8.33
C LYS A 12 32.82 -6.72 7.53
N SER A 13 32.25 -5.60 7.09
CA SER A 13 31.01 -5.57 6.29
C SER A 13 31.14 -6.22 4.92
N ILE A 14 30.02 -6.74 4.40
CA ILE A 14 29.89 -7.14 3.00
C ILE A 14 30.18 -5.93 2.11
N ARG A 15 30.89 -6.16 1.00
CA ARG A 15 31.38 -5.09 0.14
C ARG A 15 31.44 -5.48 -1.32
N SER A 16 31.29 -4.50 -2.18
CA SER A 16 31.55 -4.64 -3.62
C SER A 16 33.04 -4.43 -3.89
N ILE A 17 33.65 -5.31 -4.70
CA ILE A 17 35.02 -5.12 -5.17
C ILE A 17 34.99 -4.22 -6.40
N VAL A 18 35.84 -3.20 -6.40
CA VAL A 18 35.96 -2.22 -7.47
C VAL A 18 37.39 -2.23 -7.97
N ALA A 19 37.56 -2.52 -9.27
CA ALA A 19 38.87 -2.45 -9.90
C ALA A 19 39.37 -0.99 -9.88
N ALA A 20 40.63 -0.81 -9.44
CA ALA A 20 41.27 0.50 -9.39
C ALA A 20 42.72 0.41 -9.91
N PRO A 21 42.92 0.05 -11.20
CA PRO A 21 44.27 -0.11 -11.78
C PRO A 21 45.12 1.16 -11.59
N ASP A 22 44.48 2.32 -11.72
CA ASP A 22 45.00 3.62 -11.30
C ASP A 22 44.46 3.97 -9.91
N PHE A 23 45.15 3.46 -8.88
CA PHE A 23 44.63 3.43 -7.51
C PHE A 23 44.38 4.82 -6.92
N GLU A 24 45.32 5.76 -7.04
CA GLU A 24 45.19 7.10 -6.46
C GLU A 24 44.06 7.93 -7.11
N PRO A 25 43.94 8.00 -8.46
CA PRO A 25 42.77 8.61 -9.10
C PRO A 25 41.45 7.94 -8.68
N GLY A 26 41.42 6.61 -8.58
CA GLY A 26 40.25 5.87 -8.11
C GLY A 26 39.89 6.25 -6.67
N LEU A 27 40.86 6.25 -5.77
CA LEU A 27 40.68 6.64 -4.37
C LEU A 27 40.17 8.08 -4.26
N ASN A 28 40.78 9.02 -4.98
CA ASN A 28 40.37 10.43 -5.00
C ASN A 28 38.92 10.60 -5.48
N PHE A 29 38.52 9.85 -6.51
CA PHE A 29 37.14 9.89 -7.01
C PHE A 29 36.14 9.45 -5.92
N PHE A 30 36.37 8.31 -5.26
CA PHE A 30 35.45 7.86 -4.21
C PHE A 30 35.47 8.75 -2.97
N VAL A 31 36.64 9.22 -2.53
CA VAL A 31 36.76 9.98 -1.27
C VAL A 31 36.38 11.44 -1.44
N ASN A 32 36.93 12.13 -2.43
CA ASN A 32 36.79 13.59 -2.56
C ASN A 32 35.63 14.01 -3.48
N VAL A 33 35.22 13.15 -4.43
CA VAL A 33 34.07 13.45 -5.32
C VAL A 33 32.80 12.80 -4.82
N LEU A 34 32.86 11.54 -4.39
CA LEU A 34 31.69 10.82 -3.87
C LEU A 34 31.61 10.80 -2.34
N GLU A 35 32.51 11.48 -1.63
CA GLU A 35 32.46 11.69 -0.17
C GLU A 35 32.48 10.40 0.66
N PHE A 36 33.12 9.33 0.15
CA PHE A 36 33.35 8.13 0.94
C PHE A 36 34.44 8.37 1.99
N LYS A 37 34.28 7.72 3.14
CA LYS A 37 35.29 7.67 4.21
C LYS A 37 36.20 6.46 4.02
N ILE A 38 37.49 6.62 4.31
CA ILE A 38 38.44 5.50 4.32
C ILE A 38 38.27 4.75 5.65
N ALA A 39 37.71 3.55 5.60
CA ALA A 39 37.63 2.65 6.76
C ALA A 39 38.96 1.89 6.96
N MET A 40 39.64 1.54 5.87
CA MET A 40 40.95 0.90 5.89
C MET A 40 41.70 1.19 4.59
N ILE A 41 43.01 1.35 4.66
CA ILE A 41 43.87 1.45 3.49
C ILE A 41 45.16 0.66 3.72
N SER A 42 45.65 -0.03 2.69
CA SER A 42 46.80 -0.91 2.79
C SER A 42 47.52 -1.09 1.45
N PRO A 43 48.85 -1.29 1.45
CA PRO A 43 49.80 -0.89 2.52
C PRO A 43 49.70 0.60 2.83
N ALA A 44 50.19 1.04 4.00
CA ALA A 44 50.18 2.47 4.36
C ALA A 44 51.09 3.31 3.46
N ASP A 45 52.28 2.78 3.11
CA ASP A 45 53.32 3.53 2.38
C ASP A 45 53.15 3.51 0.85
N ASN A 46 52.45 2.50 0.32
CA ASN A 46 52.15 2.39 -1.12
C ASN A 46 50.80 1.71 -1.31
N PRO A 47 49.69 2.42 -1.05
CA PRO A 47 48.35 1.84 -1.10
C PRO A 47 48.01 1.20 -2.43
N ASN A 48 47.47 -0.01 -2.36
CA ASN A 48 46.91 -0.71 -3.52
C ASN A 48 45.55 -1.37 -3.21
N TYR A 49 45.10 -1.26 -1.97
CA TYR A 49 43.81 -1.74 -1.51
C TYR A 49 43.23 -0.76 -0.48
N ALA A 50 41.95 -0.40 -0.61
CA ALA A 50 41.24 0.39 0.40
C ALA A 50 39.81 -0.10 0.57
N ILE A 51 39.33 -0.10 1.81
CA ILE A 51 37.91 -0.27 2.15
C ILE A 51 37.36 1.12 2.42
N LEU A 52 36.33 1.49 1.68
CA LEU A 52 35.67 2.78 1.75
C LEU A 52 34.20 2.61 2.11
N THR A 53 33.67 3.52 2.90
CA THR A 53 32.27 3.50 3.32
C THR A 53 31.58 4.84 3.10
N ARG A 54 30.33 4.78 2.67
CA ARG A 54 29.39 5.90 2.66
C ARG A 54 28.01 5.35 2.98
N ASP A 55 27.36 5.89 4.02
CA ASP A 55 26.09 5.41 4.53
C ASP A 55 26.13 3.88 4.77
N GLN A 56 25.23 3.11 4.17
CA GLN A 56 25.21 1.65 4.26
C GLN A 56 26.01 0.96 3.13
N PHE A 57 26.64 1.72 2.24
CA PHE A 57 27.35 1.18 1.08
C PHE A 57 28.87 1.09 1.34
N THR A 58 29.40 -0.13 1.22
CA THR A 58 30.83 -0.41 1.40
C THR A 58 31.44 -0.90 0.09
N VAL A 59 32.55 -0.29 -0.31
CA VAL A 59 33.34 -0.70 -1.46
C VAL A 59 34.76 -1.04 -1.06
N ALA A 60 35.38 -1.98 -1.76
CA ALA A 60 36.80 -2.24 -1.68
C ALA A 60 37.45 -1.90 -3.03
N LEU A 61 38.23 -0.82 -3.04
CA LEU A 61 39.10 -0.50 -4.15
C LEU A 61 40.30 -1.44 -4.12
N ASP A 62 40.55 -2.15 -5.21
CA ASP A 62 41.68 -3.06 -5.35
C ASP A 62 42.36 -2.85 -6.70
N LYS A 63 43.66 -2.55 -6.66
CA LYS A 63 44.48 -2.30 -7.85
C LYS A 63 44.60 -3.49 -8.78
N ASN A 64 44.55 -4.70 -8.23
CA ASN A 64 44.76 -5.95 -8.97
C ASN A 64 43.46 -6.68 -9.28
N ALA A 65 42.32 -6.21 -8.77
CA ALA A 65 41.04 -6.82 -9.04
C ALA A 65 40.63 -6.69 -10.51
N LYS A 66 39.97 -7.73 -11.01
CA LYS A 66 39.30 -7.74 -12.31
C LYS A 66 37.80 -7.77 -12.06
N ALA A 67 37.22 -6.60 -11.87
CA ALA A 67 35.80 -6.40 -11.63
C ALA A 67 35.23 -5.43 -12.67
N GLN A 68 33.94 -5.59 -13.00
CA GLN A 68 33.23 -4.63 -13.83
C GLN A 68 33.05 -3.31 -13.07
N PRO A 69 33.03 -2.15 -13.75
CA PRO A 69 32.74 -0.88 -13.10
C PRO A 69 31.37 -0.88 -12.45
N LEU A 70 31.23 -0.16 -11.33
CA LEU A 70 29.94 -0.02 -10.65
C LEU A 70 29.04 0.98 -11.39
N SER A 71 27.72 0.76 -11.25
CA SER A 71 26.70 1.78 -11.49
C SER A 71 26.11 2.15 -10.14
N ILE A 72 26.20 3.43 -9.76
CA ILE A 72 25.73 3.94 -8.48
C ILE A 72 24.66 5.01 -8.74
N GLU A 73 23.50 4.86 -8.12
CA GLU A 73 22.50 5.93 -8.03
C GLU A 73 22.62 6.63 -6.68
N ILE A 74 22.67 7.96 -6.70
CA ILE A 74 22.69 8.79 -5.49
C ILE A 74 21.41 9.62 -5.45
N PRO A 75 20.47 9.29 -4.55
CA PRO A 75 19.28 10.10 -4.34
C PRO A 75 19.64 11.51 -3.81
N VAL A 76 19.06 12.56 -4.37
CA VAL A 76 19.32 13.96 -4.00
C VAL A 76 18.04 14.80 -3.96
N GLU A 77 17.99 15.77 -3.04
CA GLU A 77 16.93 16.80 -3.00
C GLU A 77 17.18 17.95 -3.98
N ASN A 78 18.46 18.22 -4.29
CA ASN A 78 18.84 19.33 -5.16
C ASN A 78 18.42 19.05 -6.61
N GLN A 79 17.37 19.71 -7.06
CA GLN A 79 16.81 19.54 -8.40
C GLN A 79 17.81 19.80 -9.54
N SER A 80 18.80 20.66 -9.32
CA SER A 80 19.81 20.96 -10.36
C SER A 80 20.75 19.79 -10.68
N LEU A 81 20.88 18.82 -9.76
CA LEU A 81 21.69 17.63 -9.95
C LEU A 81 20.92 16.47 -10.59
N ILE A 82 19.59 16.45 -10.48
CA ILE A 82 18.77 15.33 -10.94
C ILE A 82 18.96 15.10 -12.44
N GLY A 83 19.22 13.86 -12.83
CA GLY A 83 19.47 13.45 -14.22
C GLY A 83 20.88 13.77 -14.72
N THR A 84 21.72 14.41 -13.90
CA THR A 84 23.16 14.54 -14.17
C THR A 84 23.92 13.31 -13.66
N GLY A 85 25.18 13.18 -14.05
CA GLY A 85 26.00 12.06 -13.63
C GLY A 85 27.50 12.30 -13.78
N LEU A 86 28.28 11.41 -13.18
CA LEU A 86 29.74 11.43 -13.20
C LEU A 86 30.27 10.08 -13.68
N THR A 87 31.45 10.07 -14.27
CA THR A 87 32.17 8.82 -14.58
C THR A 87 33.55 8.89 -13.93
N GLY A 88 33.83 7.93 -13.05
CA GLY A 88 35.11 7.78 -12.38
C GLY A 88 36.19 7.23 -13.31
N PRO A 89 37.48 7.37 -12.94
CA PRO A 89 38.62 6.94 -13.76
C PRO A 89 38.65 5.43 -14.00
N ASN A 90 38.02 4.64 -13.14
CA ASN A 90 37.85 3.20 -13.30
C ASN A 90 36.57 2.81 -14.06
N GLY A 91 35.88 3.77 -14.69
CA GLY A 91 34.64 3.57 -15.42
C GLY A 91 33.38 3.51 -14.55
N THR A 92 33.49 3.68 -13.22
CA THR A 92 32.32 3.71 -12.33
C THR A 92 31.39 4.84 -12.74
N LYS A 93 30.11 4.54 -12.95
CA LYS A 93 29.10 5.51 -13.36
C LYS A 93 28.25 5.89 -12.16
N VAL A 94 28.05 7.20 -11.97
CA VAL A 94 27.20 7.75 -10.94
C VAL A 94 26.07 8.53 -11.59
N GLN A 95 24.84 8.29 -11.17
CA GLN A 95 23.67 9.07 -11.58
C GLN A 95 23.00 9.68 -10.35
N TYR A 96 22.66 10.97 -10.43
CA TYR A 96 21.91 11.63 -9.39
C TYR A 96 20.42 11.54 -9.70
N VAL A 97 19.66 10.96 -8.78
CA VAL A 97 18.23 10.63 -8.96
C VAL A 97 17.40 11.35 -7.88
N PRO A 98 16.09 11.61 -8.10
CA PRO A 98 15.26 12.15 -7.02
C PRO A 98 15.09 11.13 -5.89
N ILE A 99 14.92 11.61 -4.64
CA ILE A 99 14.62 10.76 -3.47
C ILE A 99 13.30 9.99 -3.65
N VAL A 100 12.32 10.63 -4.27
CA VAL A 100 11.01 10.03 -4.56
C VAL A 100 10.80 10.09 -6.06
N LYS A 101 10.42 8.96 -6.69
CA LYS A 101 9.99 8.98 -8.09
C LYS A 101 8.75 9.88 -8.17
N ASN A 102 8.80 10.91 -9.01
CA ASN A 102 7.66 11.80 -9.23
C ASN A 102 6.39 10.98 -9.48
N ARG A 103 5.39 11.13 -8.60
CA ARG A 103 4.02 10.69 -8.89
C ARG A 103 3.53 11.52 -10.05
N ASN A 104 3.42 10.93 -11.23
CA ASN A 104 2.75 11.59 -12.34
C ASN A 104 1.32 11.88 -11.90
N THR A 105 0.96 13.14 -11.73
CA THR A 105 -0.43 13.52 -11.47
C THR A 105 -1.21 13.27 -12.75
N ILE A 106 -1.89 12.14 -12.82
CA ILE A 106 -2.76 11.83 -13.96
C ILE A 106 -3.99 12.72 -13.84
N LYS A 107 -4.21 13.55 -14.86
CA LYS A 107 -5.33 14.49 -14.93
C LYS A 107 -6.23 14.13 -16.10
N ASN A 108 -7.51 14.47 -15.98
CA ASN A 108 -8.51 14.36 -17.05
C ASN A 108 -8.83 12.93 -17.52
N LEU A 109 -8.78 11.96 -16.60
CA LEU A 109 -9.38 10.64 -16.87
C LEU A 109 -10.90 10.81 -16.98
N LYS A 110 -11.50 10.12 -17.94
CA LYS A 110 -12.96 10.09 -18.10
C LYS A 110 -13.50 9.03 -17.15
N PRO A 111 -14.61 9.29 -16.43
CA PRO A 111 -15.29 8.27 -15.65
C PRO A 111 -15.56 7.01 -16.48
N ILE A 112 -15.31 5.86 -15.88
CA ILE A 112 -15.57 4.54 -16.46
C ILE A 112 -16.18 3.65 -15.40
N ILE A 113 -16.80 2.56 -15.84
CA ILE A 113 -17.44 1.56 -14.99
C ILE A 113 -16.74 0.24 -15.25
N HIS A 114 -16.35 -0.43 -14.17
CA HIS A 114 -15.70 -1.73 -14.25
C HIS A 114 -16.50 -2.75 -13.42
N PHE A 115 -16.77 -3.90 -14.04
CA PHE A 115 -17.35 -5.06 -13.38
C PHE A 115 -16.26 -6.09 -13.14
N SER A 116 -16.03 -6.42 -11.86
CA SER A 116 -15.18 -7.52 -11.45
C SER A 116 -16.07 -8.70 -11.08
N ARG A 117 -16.11 -9.74 -11.92
CA ARG A 117 -16.96 -10.93 -11.73
C ARG A 117 -16.17 -12.05 -11.08
N MET A 118 -16.69 -12.68 -10.02
CA MET A 118 -15.97 -13.74 -9.31
C MET A 118 -15.53 -14.89 -10.24
N ASN A 119 -16.38 -15.28 -11.18
CA ASN A 119 -16.11 -16.39 -12.11
C ASN A 119 -15.07 -16.07 -13.19
N ASP A 120 -14.78 -14.80 -13.45
CA ASP A 120 -13.88 -14.35 -14.51
C ASP A 120 -12.65 -13.63 -13.92
N THR A 121 -12.15 -14.14 -12.78
CA THR A 121 -11.06 -13.50 -12.05
C THR A 121 -9.75 -14.25 -12.12
N GLU A 122 -8.66 -13.49 -12.23
CA GLU A 122 -7.30 -13.98 -12.06
C GLU A 122 -6.76 -13.55 -10.70
N TRP A 123 -6.26 -14.52 -9.94
CA TRP A 123 -5.55 -14.28 -8.70
C TRP A 123 -4.06 -14.16 -8.98
N VAL A 124 -3.43 -13.11 -8.48
CA VAL A 124 -2.00 -12.87 -8.59
C VAL A 124 -1.35 -13.13 -7.25
N GLN A 125 -0.33 -13.98 -7.21
CA GLN A 125 0.46 -14.18 -6.00
C GLN A 125 1.27 -12.91 -5.69
N GLY A 126 1.08 -12.37 -4.48
CA GLY A 126 1.88 -11.27 -3.97
C GLY A 126 2.83 -11.72 -2.85
N ARG A 127 3.03 -10.85 -1.84
CA ARG A 127 4.00 -11.05 -0.76
C ARG A 127 3.42 -11.90 0.37
N ALA A 128 4.29 -12.49 1.20
CA ALA A 128 3.92 -13.14 2.46
C ALA A 128 2.81 -14.21 2.36
N GLY A 129 2.68 -14.89 1.22
CA GLY A 129 1.63 -15.90 1.00
C GLY A 129 0.27 -15.34 0.59
N MET A 130 0.15 -14.01 0.44
CA MET A 130 -1.09 -13.35 0.03
C MET A 130 -1.33 -13.50 -1.48
N SER A 131 -2.58 -13.75 -1.85
CA SER A 131 -3.09 -13.72 -3.22
C SER A 131 -4.02 -12.54 -3.41
N TYR A 132 -3.93 -11.87 -4.56
CA TYR A 132 -4.61 -10.62 -4.85
C TYR A 132 -5.50 -10.75 -6.07
N ARG A 133 -6.67 -10.13 -6.01
CA ARG A 133 -7.62 -10.00 -7.13
C ARG A 133 -8.04 -8.55 -7.26
N SER A 134 -7.71 -7.92 -8.38
CA SER A 134 -8.08 -6.52 -8.65
C SER A 134 -9.59 -6.38 -8.82
N LEU A 135 -10.19 -5.39 -8.14
CA LEU A 135 -11.60 -4.99 -8.27
C LEU A 135 -11.78 -3.79 -9.22
N THR A 136 -10.68 -3.24 -9.73
CA THR A 136 -10.67 -2.15 -10.74
C THR A 136 -10.11 -2.61 -12.09
N GLY A 137 -9.76 -3.90 -12.21
CA GLY A 137 -9.12 -4.45 -13.40
C GLY A 137 -7.78 -3.73 -13.69
N ILE A 138 -7.61 -3.31 -14.94
CA ILE A 138 -6.43 -2.53 -15.39
C ILE A 138 -6.53 -1.04 -15.05
N HIS A 139 -7.67 -0.58 -14.52
CA HIS A 139 -7.98 0.84 -14.32
C HIS A 139 -7.61 1.27 -12.91
N ASN A 140 -6.32 1.22 -12.58
CA ASN A 140 -5.82 1.47 -11.26
C ASN A 140 -4.90 2.70 -11.22
N GLU A 141 -5.11 3.71 -12.06
CA GLU A 141 -4.23 4.90 -12.14
C GLU A 141 -4.41 5.89 -10.99
N ILE A 142 -5.58 5.88 -10.34
CA ILE A 142 -5.92 6.77 -9.22
C ILE A 142 -5.92 6.00 -7.91
N CYS A 143 -6.82 5.02 -7.80
CA CYS A 143 -6.95 4.15 -6.63
C CYS A 143 -6.83 2.69 -7.06
N ALA A 144 -6.34 1.85 -6.16
CA ALA A 144 -6.40 0.40 -6.30
C ALA A 144 -7.39 -0.15 -5.29
N ALA A 145 -8.27 -1.04 -5.75
CA ALA A 145 -9.12 -1.84 -4.87
C ALA A 145 -8.83 -3.32 -5.14
N SER A 146 -8.55 -4.09 -4.10
CA SER A 146 -8.20 -5.50 -4.22
C SER A 146 -8.95 -6.32 -3.19
N GLN A 147 -9.38 -7.52 -3.59
CA GLN A 147 -9.65 -8.59 -2.64
C GLN A 147 -8.34 -9.34 -2.41
N ILE A 148 -7.96 -9.52 -1.16
CA ILE A 148 -6.73 -10.18 -0.74
C ILE A 148 -7.10 -11.42 0.06
N ARG A 149 -6.40 -12.53 -0.18
CA ARG A 149 -6.60 -13.80 0.51
C ARG A 149 -5.32 -14.35 1.09
N ILE A 150 -5.40 -14.95 2.27
CA ILE A 150 -4.36 -15.80 2.85
C ILE A 150 -5.02 -17.12 3.24
N GLU A 151 -4.62 -18.21 2.59
CA GLU A 151 -5.15 -19.54 2.88
C GLU A 151 -4.55 -20.11 4.18
N GLY A 152 -5.40 -20.78 4.96
CA GLY A 152 -5.07 -21.43 6.21
C GLY A 152 -4.93 -20.48 7.41
N SER A 153 -4.16 -20.96 8.40
CA SER A 153 -3.91 -20.24 9.65
C SER A 153 -2.43 -20.34 10.03
N GLY A 154 -1.85 -19.25 10.53
CA GLY A 154 -0.48 -19.24 11.02
C GLY A 154 0.20 -17.88 10.95
N LYS A 155 1.51 -17.90 11.21
CA LYS A 155 2.35 -16.70 11.16
C LYS A 155 2.47 -16.17 9.74
N VAL A 156 2.32 -14.86 9.60
CA VAL A 156 2.56 -14.16 8.35
C VAL A 156 4.00 -13.66 8.34
N ALA A 157 4.73 -13.88 7.24
CA ALA A 157 6.12 -13.46 7.10
C ALA A 157 6.22 -11.96 6.74
N ASP A 158 5.62 -11.13 7.58
CA ASP A 158 5.56 -9.67 7.44
C ASP A 158 6.56 -8.97 8.38
N TRP A 159 6.86 -7.70 8.09
CA TRP A 159 7.79 -6.86 8.85
C TRP A 159 7.18 -5.48 9.12
N VAL A 160 7.73 -4.73 10.08
CA VAL A 160 7.21 -3.40 10.44
C VAL A 160 7.37 -2.44 9.26
N HIS A 161 6.25 -2.00 8.72
CA HIS A 161 6.21 -1.22 7.48
C HIS A 161 5.19 -0.11 7.50
N TYR A 162 5.32 0.81 6.54
CA TYR A 162 4.33 1.84 6.29
C TYR A 162 4.23 2.14 4.79
N HIS A 163 3.08 2.68 4.39
CA HIS A 163 2.80 3.05 3.02
C HIS A 163 2.81 4.57 2.87
N ASP A 164 3.41 5.06 1.79
CA ASP A 164 3.25 6.45 1.34
C ASP A 164 1.93 6.54 0.57
N VAL A 165 0.82 6.57 1.28
CA VAL A 165 -0.53 6.70 0.70
C VAL A 165 -1.19 7.97 1.22
N SER A 166 -2.19 8.46 0.50
CA SER A 166 -3.12 9.47 1.00
C SER A 166 -4.38 8.86 1.63
N PHE A 167 -4.71 7.61 1.34
CA PHE A 167 -5.84 6.89 1.95
C PHE A 167 -5.62 5.38 1.84
N GLN A 168 -5.90 4.63 2.91
CA GLN A 168 -5.89 3.17 2.90
C GLN A 168 -6.87 2.60 3.91
N THR A 169 -7.79 1.76 3.44
CA THR A 169 -8.76 1.07 4.31
C THR A 169 -8.77 -0.42 4.03
N LEU A 170 -9.02 -1.20 5.08
CA LEU A 170 -9.21 -2.64 5.02
C LEU A 170 -10.56 -3.00 5.61
N PHE A 171 -11.27 -3.92 4.98
CA PHE A 171 -12.51 -4.51 5.49
C PHE A 171 -12.37 -6.03 5.50
N CYS A 172 -12.63 -6.69 6.63
CA CYS A 172 -12.51 -8.14 6.73
C CYS A 172 -13.79 -8.83 6.24
N ILE A 173 -13.66 -9.65 5.21
CA ILE A 173 -14.76 -10.39 4.57
C ILE A 173 -14.93 -11.78 5.16
N ASN A 174 -13.82 -12.45 5.50
CA ASN A 174 -13.84 -13.78 6.09
C ASN A 174 -12.57 -13.99 6.94
N GLY A 175 -12.67 -14.85 7.95
CA GLY A 175 -11.54 -15.22 8.80
C GLY A 175 -11.09 -14.08 9.73
N SER A 176 -9.81 -14.08 10.09
CA SER A 176 -9.24 -13.02 10.93
C SER A 176 -7.71 -12.88 10.83
N ALA A 177 -7.20 -11.74 11.28
CA ALA A 177 -5.78 -11.44 11.35
C ALA A 177 -5.42 -10.85 12.71
N LYS A 178 -4.26 -11.21 13.24
CA LYS A 178 -3.67 -10.54 14.40
C LYS A 178 -2.76 -9.43 13.91
N LEU A 179 -3.13 -8.18 14.21
CA LEU A 179 -2.47 -6.99 13.72
C LEU A 179 -1.87 -6.18 14.87
N VAL A 180 -0.81 -5.43 14.58
CA VAL A 180 -0.23 -4.45 15.50
C VAL A 180 0.10 -3.17 14.76
N TYR A 181 -0.15 -2.03 15.40
CA TYR A 181 -0.01 -0.69 14.83
C TYR A 181 0.74 0.24 15.77
N GLU A 182 1.45 1.21 15.18
CA GLU A 182 2.12 2.30 15.87
C GLU A 182 1.15 3.06 16.79
N ASP A 183 1.54 3.17 18.06
CA ASP A 183 0.85 3.91 19.11
C ASP A 183 -0.56 3.40 19.46
N GLN A 184 -0.93 2.18 19.03
CA GLN A 184 -2.25 1.58 19.30
C GLN A 184 -2.24 0.53 20.43
N GLY A 185 -1.08 0.26 21.02
CA GLY A 185 -0.94 -0.70 22.12
C GLY A 185 -0.76 -2.15 21.64
N GLU A 186 -1.22 -3.10 22.45
CA GLU A 186 -1.04 -4.53 22.20
C GLU A 186 -1.71 -5.00 20.89
N PRO A 187 -1.16 -6.05 20.23
CA PRO A 187 -1.79 -6.60 19.05
C PRO A 187 -3.24 -7.03 19.29
N PHE A 188 -4.11 -6.78 18.32
CA PHE A 188 -5.53 -7.09 18.39
C PHE A 188 -5.97 -7.98 17.22
N LEU A 189 -7.18 -8.55 17.34
CA LEU A 189 -7.78 -9.37 16.30
C LEU A 189 -8.67 -8.51 15.40
N PHE A 190 -8.32 -8.46 14.12
CA PHE A 190 -9.13 -7.95 13.03
C PHE A 190 -9.91 -9.11 12.42
N LYS A 191 -11.23 -9.13 12.59
CA LYS A 191 -12.08 -10.28 12.24
C LYS A 191 -13.18 -9.88 11.27
N GLU A 192 -13.87 -10.87 10.70
CA GLU A 192 -15.00 -10.66 9.78
C GLU A 192 -15.94 -9.53 10.25
N GLY A 193 -16.23 -8.61 9.32
CA GLY A 193 -17.06 -7.43 9.54
C GLY A 193 -16.34 -6.23 10.14
N ASP A 194 -15.13 -6.39 10.67
CA ASP A 194 -14.32 -5.26 11.14
C ASP A 194 -13.79 -4.43 9.96
N CYS A 195 -13.60 -3.14 10.19
CA CYS A 195 -13.02 -2.19 9.23
C CYS A 195 -11.89 -1.39 9.89
N ILE A 196 -10.82 -1.13 9.13
CA ILE A 196 -9.68 -0.32 9.58
C ILE A 196 -9.43 0.82 8.60
N LEU A 197 -9.21 2.03 9.10
CA LEU A 197 -8.48 3.08 8.38
C LEU A 197 -7.02 3.03 8.81
N GLN A 198 -6.12 2.75 7.88
CA GLN A 198 -4.68 2.88 8.06
C GLN A 198 -4.25 4.25 7.53
N PRO A 199 -4.05 5.25 8.39
CA PRO A 199 -3.76 6.58 7.91
C PRO A 199 -2.32 6.67 7.36
N PRO A 200 -2.00 7.70 6.56
CA PRO A 200 -0.71 7.84 5.89
C PRO A 200 0.52 7.67 6.79
N GLY A 201 1.40 6.73 6.45
CA GLY A 201 2.68 6.55 7.14
C GLY A 201 2.63 5.88 8.51
N ILE A 202 1.48 5.36 8.96
CA ILE A 202 1.40 4.59 10.20
C ILE A 202 2.19 3.28 10.08
N ARG A 203 3.07 3.00 11.05
CA ARG A 203 3.77 1.71 11.06
C ARG A 203 2.84 0.60 11.52
N HIS A 204 2.93 -0.55 10.87
CA HIS A 204 2.12 -1.71 11.20
C HIS A 204 2.76 -3.02 10.76
N GLN A 205 2.21 -4.13 11.25
CA GLN A 205 2.62 -5.47 10.89
C GLN A 205 1.44 -6.46 11.05
N VAL A 206 1.32 -7.38 10.09
CA VAL A 206 0.45 -8.57 10.20
C VAL A 206 1.24 -9.68 10.88
N LEU A 207 0.84 -10.09 12.09
CA LEU A 207 1.56 -11.11 12.85
C LEU A 207 1.12 -12.52 12.46
N GLU A 208 -0.20 -12.74 12.42
CA GLU A 208 -0.83 -14.03 12.18
C GLU A 208 -2.11 -13.84 11.37
N SER A 209 -2.49 -14.84 10.60
CA SER A 209 -3.78 -14.94 9.91
C SER A 209 -4.46 -16.24 10.31
N PHE A 210 -5.79 -16.27 10.26
CA PHE A 210 -6.60 -17.39 10.68
C PHE A 210 -7.82 -17.57 9.76
N ASP A 211 -8.18 -18.82 9.55
CA ASP A 211 -9.46 -19.26 8.96
C ASP A 211 -9.70 -18.72 7.55
N ASP A 212 -8.69 -18.86 6.69
CA ASP A 212 -8.74 -18.44 5.28
C ASP A 212 -9.09 -16.94 5.15
N LEU A 213 -8.24 -16.08 5.73
CA LEU A 213 -8.45 -14.63 5.78
C LEU A 213 -8.75 -14.07 4.39
N GLU A 214 -9.86 -13.34 4.27
CA GLU A 214 -10.20 -12.54 3.10
C GLU A 214 -10.46 -11.08 3.49
N VAL A 215 -9.82 -10.14 2.79
CA VAL A 215 -9.99 -8.70 3.05
C VAL A 215 -10.21 -7.94 1.76
N ILE A 216 -11.04 -6.89 1.80
CA ILE A 216 -11.06 -5.84 0.77
C ILE A 216 -10.14 -4.72 1.22
N GLU A 217 -9.17 -4.38 0.38
CA GLU A 217 -8.29 -3.24 0.58
C GLU A 217 -8.54 -2.21 -0.51
N VAL A 218 -8.65 -0.93 -0.12
CA VAL A 218 -8.64 0.22 -1.05
C VAL A 218 -7.52 1.16 -0.66
N THR A 219 -6.64 1.47 -1.61
CA THR A 219 -5.50 2.38 -1.45
C THR A 219 -5.52 3.51 -2.49
N SER A 220 -5.09 4.70 -2.08
CA SER A 220 -4.89 5.85 -2.95
C SER A 220 -3.65 6.64 -2.53
N PRO A 221 -2.70 6.97 -3.44
CA PRO A 221 -2.66 6.49 -4.81
C PRO A 221 -2.42 4.98 -4.89
N SER A 222 -2.84 4.38 -5.99
CA SER A 222 -2.60 2.97 -6.30
C SER A 222 -1.11 2.60 -6.36
N ASP A 223 -0.32 3.38 -7.11
CA ASP A 223 1.14 3.25 -7.19
C ASP A 223 1.77 4.04 -6.04
N HIS A 224 2.10 3.32 -4.97
CA HIS A 224 2.70 3.87 -3.77
C HIS A 224 3.89 3.04 -3.32
N ALA A 225 4.86 3.72 -2.69
CA ALA A 225 5.98 3.06 -2.06
C ALA A 225 5.57 2.45 -0.71
N THR A 226 6.14 1.29 -0.41
CA THR A 226 6.10 0.67 0.92
C THR A 226 7.50 0.68 1.50
N PHE A 227 7.64 1.20 2.72
CA PHE A 227 8.94 1.40 3.37
C PHE A 227 9.07 0.51 4.61
N SER A 228 10.25 -0.07 4.78
CA SER A 228 10.66 -0.77 6.00
C SER A 228 11.13 0.19 7.08
N ASP A 229 10.67 -0.06 8.30
CA ASP A 229 11.19 0.55 9.51
C ASP A 229 11.87 -0.55 10.34
N PHE A 230 13.17 -0.75 10.10
CA PHE A 230 13.93 -1.83 10.74
C PHE A 230 14.28 -1.54 12.20
N ASP A 231 14.14 -0.28 12.64
CA ASP A 231 14.49 0.15 13.99
C ASP A 231 13.26 0.16 14.92
N MET A 232 12.06 0.34 14.37
CA MET A 232 10.83 0.34 15.15
C MET A 232 10.44 -1.06 15.62
N ASN A 233 10.15 -1.17 16.93
CA ASN A 233 9.56 -2.37 17.52
C ASN A 233 8.09 -2.10 17.83
N LEU A 234 7.21 -3.03 17.47
CA LEU A 234 5.79 -3.03 17.81
C LEU A 234 5.46 -4.26 18.68
N PRO A 235 4.53 -4.16 19.64
CA PRO A 235 3.83 -2.94 20.06
C PRO A 235 4.77 -1.94 20.74
N ASN A 236 4.43 -0.65 20.69
CA ASN A 236 5.23 0.43 21.30
C ASN A 236 4.48 1.12 22.45
N SER A 237 3.82 2.25 22.22
CA SER A 237 3.12 3.05 23.24
C SER A 237 1.59 3.07 22.99
N ILE A 238 0.84 3.66 23.91
CA ILE A 238 -0.57 4.05 23.70
C ILE A 238 -0.77 5.57 23.86
N ASP A 239 0.32 6.33 24.05
CA ASP A 239 0.26 7.72 24.47
C ASP A 239 -0.25 8.65 23.35
N ALA A 240 -0.29 8.15 22.12
CA ALA A 240 -0.61 8.89 20.91
C ALA A 240 -1.70 8.23 20.06
N GLN A 241 -2.62 7.47 20.67
CA GLN A 241 -3.77 6.86 19.95
C GLN A 241 -4.62 7.90 19.19
N THR A 242 -4.64 9.15 19.64
CA THR A 242 -5.35 10.27 19.00
C THR A 242 -4.47 11.10 18.07
N ARG A 243 -3.28 10.60 17.69
CA ARG A 243 -2.38 11.27 16.76
C ARG A 243 -2.98 11.34 15.36
N HIS A 244 -2.99 12.54 14.79
CA HIS A 244 -3.32 12.72 13.38
C HIS A 244 -2.09 12.49 12.49
N PHE A 245 -2.25 11.60 11.52
CA PHE A 245 -1.30 11.29 10.46
C PHE A 245 -1.78 11.97 9.18
N HIS A 246 -1.16 13.09 8.81
CA HIS A 246 -1.57 13.89 7.66
C HIS A 246 -3.08 14.25 7.65
N GLY A 247 -3.63 14.54 8.83
CA GLY A 247 -5.04 14.90 9.01
C GLY A 247 -5.98 13.73 9.34
N GLN A 248 -5.53 12.49 9.23
CA GLN A 248 -6.34 11.29 9.47
C GLN A 248 -5.99 10.61 10.79
N LEU A 249 -6.95 9.92 11.39
CA LEU A 249 -6.77 9.10 12.59
C LEU A 249 -6.75 7.62 12.21
N PHE A 250 -6.03 6.81 12.99
CA PHE A 250 -6.24 5.37 12.95
C PHE A 250 -7.61 5.04 13.53
N THR A 251 -8.30 4.08 12.93
CA THR A 251 -9.52 3.54 13.53
C THR A 251 -9.63 2.05 13.26
N HIS A 252 -10.13 1.32 14.26
CA HIS A 252 -10.57 -0.08 14.16
C HIS A 252 -12.03 -0.11 14.56
N ASP A 253 -12.89 -0.22 13.56
CA ASP A 253 -14.34 -0.25 13.67
C ASP A 253 -14.83 -1.69 13.71
N SER A 254 -15.69 -2.00 14.67
CA SER A 254 -16.32 -3.32 14.78
C SER A 254 -17.79 -3.26 14.38
N SER A 255 -18.23 -4.21 13.55
CA SER A 255 -19.62 -4.31 13.06
C SER A 255 -20.68 -4.21 14.16
N SER A 256 -20.39 -4.79 15.35
CA SER A 256 -21.29 -4.80 16.51
C SER A 256 -21.66 -3.43 17.08
N GLN A 257 -20.97 -2.36 16.68
CA GLN A 257 -21.13 -1.01 17.22
C GLN A 257 -21.84 -0.04 16.26
N ARG A 258 -22.13 -0.48 15.02
CA ARG A 258 -22.69 0.37 13.97
C ARG A 258 -24.18 0.64 14.17
N LYS A 259 -24.61 1.84 13.81
CA LYS A 259 -26.02 2.24 13.84
C LYS A 259 -26.61 2.10 12.46
N ALA A 260 -27.77 1.43 12.39
CA ALA A 260 -28.57 1.31 11.18
C ALA A 260 -29.26 2.64 10.86
N THR A 261 -29.16 3.08 9.60
CA THR A 261 -29.96 4.16 9.03
C THR A 261 -30.53 3.72 7.67
N THR A 262 -31.53 4.44 7.16
CA THR A 262 -32.12 4.14 5.85
C THR A 262 -31.16 4.50 4.72
N TYR A 263 -30.88 3.57 3.81
CA TYR A 263 -30.03 3.83 2.65
C TYR A 263 -30.83 4.49 1.51
N ASN A 264 -30.42 5.68 1.05
CA ASN A 264 -31.02 6.40 -0.11
C ASN A 264 -32.55 6.41 -0.17
N GLU A 265 -33.22 6.67 0.98
CA GLU A 265 -34.69 6.67 1.09
C GLU A 265 -35.37 5.34 0.66
N SER A 266 -34.60 4.25 0.67
CA SER A 266 -35.07 2.92 0.32
C SER A 266 -36.02 2.35 1.37
N SER A 267 -37.02 1.59 0.93
CA SER A 267 -37.88 0.78 1.79
C SER A 267 -37.22 -0.54 2.23
N SER A 268 -36.20 -0.99 1.50
CA SER A 268 -35.67 -2.36 1.57
C SER A 268 -34.16 -2.43 1.85
N LEU A 269 -33.47 -1.29 1.89
CA LEU A 269 -32.03 -1.20 2.15
C LEU A 269 -31.72 -0.36 3.40
N THR A 270 -30.86 -0.92 4.25
CA THR A 270 -30.34 -0.30 5.47
C THR A 270 -28.83 -0.12 5.34
N VAL A 271 -28.29 1.02 5.76
CA VAL A 271 -26.85 1.29 5.77
C VAL A 271 -26.29 1.32 7.19
N TYR A 272 -25.07 0.81 7.33
CA TYR A 272 -24.26 0.77 8.53
C TYR A 272 -22.93 1.46 8.22
N GLU A 273 -22.82 2.73 8.61
CA GLU A 273 -21.60 3.52 8.44
C GLU A 273 -20.51 3.04 9.40
N THR A 274 -19.27 3.03 8.91
CA THR A 274 -18.08 2.81 9.75
C THR A 274 -17.50 4.13 10.26
N SER A 275 -16.59 4.06 11.23
CA SER A 275 -15.82 5.23 11.67
C SER A 275 -14.86 5.82 10.62
N VAL A 276 -14.67 5.19 9.45
CA VAL A 276 -13.71 5.64 8.42
C VAL A 276 -14.04 7.04 7.89
N GLY A 277 -15.32 7.38 7.74
CA GLY A 277 -15.75 8.72 7.29
C GLY A 277 -15.21 9.84 8.18
N GLU A 278 -15.43 9.72 9.48
CA GLU A 278 -14.94 10.67 10.48
C GLU A 278 -13.41 10.62 10.61
N ALA A 279 -12.83 9.42 10.74
CA ALA A 279 -11.39 9.24 10.95
C ALA A 279 -10.54 9.73 9.78
N SER A 280 -11.06 9.67 8.55
CA SER A 280 -10.38 10.16 7.35
C SER A 280 -10.51 11.68 7.15
N GLY A 281 -11.24 12.38 8.00
CA GLY A 281 -11.56 13.80 7.80
C GLY A 281 -12.50 14.04 6.61
N ASN A 282 -13.42 13.09 6.35
CA ASN A 282 -14.32 13.06 5.20
C ASN A 282 -13.62 12.96 3.83
N LEU A 283 -12.38 12.45 3.80
CA LEU A 283 -11.68 12.14 2.56
C LEU A 283 -12.31 10.93 1.86
N GLY A 284 -12.77 9.94 2.61
CA GLY A 284 -13.46 8.76 2.09
C GLY A 284 -14.25 8.03 3.17
N TRP A 285 -15.04 7.05 2.78
CA TRP A 285 -15.88 6.27 3.69
C TRP A 285 -15.97 4.80 3.29
N VAL A 286 -16.37 3.99 4.25
CA VAL A 286 -16.72 2.57 4.07
C VAL A 286 -18.05 2.34 4.77
N ASN A 287 -19.01 1.75 4.06
CA ASN A 287 -20.34 1.45 4.56
C ASN A 287 -20.71 0.00 4.23
N GLU A 288 -21.45 -0.65 5.11
CA GLU A 288 -22.16 -1.88 4.75
C GLU A 288 -23.63 -1.56 4.48
N ILE A 289 -24.17 -2.10 3.39
CA ILE A 289 -25.58 -1.94 3.02
C ILE A 289 -26.21 -3.32 3.02
N HIS A 290 -27.29 -3.46 3.78
CA HIS A 290 -28.00 -4.71 3.98
C HIS A 290 -29.41 -4.60 3.41
N GLY A 291 -29.82 -5.60 2.64
CA GLY A 291 -31.18 -5.81 2.22
C GLY A 291 -32.03 -6.42 3.33
N HIS A 292 -33.33 -6.18 3.24
CA HIS A 292 -34.35 -6.87 4.01
C HIS A 292 -35.62 -7.01 3.18
N ALA A 293 -36.46 -7.99 3.52
CA ALA A 293 -37.72 -8.20 2.82
C ALA A 293 -38.64 -6.97 2.95
N GLU A 294 -39.26 -6.58 1.83
CA GLU A 294 -40.27 -5.52 1.86
C GLU A 294 -41.60 -6.01 2.45
N ASN A 295 -42.28 -5.12 3.17
CA ASN A 295 -43.66 -5.34 3.60
C ASN A 295 -44.62 -5.05 2.43
N ASP A 296 -44.92 -6.06 1.60
CA ASP A 296 -46.05 -6.17 0.65
C ASP A 296 -46.33 -4.99 -0.33
N GLN A 297 -45.47 -3.96 -0.39
CA GLN A 297 -45.60 -2.79 -1.28
C GLN A 297 -44.47 -2.77 -2.31
N GLY A 298 -44.41 -3.80 -3.16
CA GLY A 298 -43.58 -3.95 -4.38
C GLY A 298 -42.28 -3.14 -4.51
N ALA A 299 -41.16 -3.85 -4.68
CA ALA A 299 -39.78 -3.34 -4.71
C ALA A 299 -39.65 -1.93 -5.28
N LYS A 300 -39.44 -0.94 -4.40
CA LYS A 300 -39.16 0.43 -4.83
C LYS A 300 -37.72 0.48 -5.33
N ILE A 301 -37.55 0.83 -6.60
CA ILE A 301 -36.25 1.06 -7.22
C ILE A 301 -35.47 2.08 -6.39
N THR A 302 -34.27 1.69 -5.94
CA THR A 302 -33.38 2.56 -5.16
C THR A 302 -32.27 3.08 -6.06
N SER A 303 -32.22 4.40 -6.29
CA SER A 303 -31.11 5.02 -7.04
C SER A 303 -29.88 5.18 -6.14
N VAL A 304 -28.72 4.86 -6.69
CA VAL A 304 -27.40 5.07 -6.10
C VAL A 304 -26.70 6.14 -6.91
N ARG A 305 -26.51 7.30 -6.28
CA ARG A 305 -25.85 8.46 -6.86
C ARG A 305 -25.08 9.20 -5.77
N PRO A 306 -23.92 9.78 -6.08
CA PRO A 306 -23.14 10.50 -5.09
C PRO A 306 -23.63 11.95 -4.98
N GLU A 307 -23.61 12.52 -3.76
CA GLU A 307 -23.97 13.93 -3.54
C GLU A 307 -22.93 14.91 -4.09
N LYS A 308 -21.66 14.48 -4.11
CA LYS A 308 -20.49 15.23 -4.59
C LYS A 308 -19.72 14.39 -5.60
N ASN A 309 -18.81 15.02 -6.35
CA ASN A 309 -17.91 14.26 -7.22
C ASN A 309 -17.00 13.38 -6.37
N LEU A 310 -17.00 12.08 -6.66
CA LEU A 310 -16.05 11.12 -6.10
C LEU A 310 -14.93 10.87 -7.11
N SER A 311 -13.71 10.74 -6.58
CA SER A 311 -12.53 10.25 -7.29
C SER A 311 -12.56 8.73 -7.49
N PHE A 312 -13.26 8.00 -6.60
CA PHE A 312 -13.42 6.56 -6.66
C PHE A 312 -14.72 6.12 -5.98
N PHE A 313 -15.35 5.07 -6.51
CA PHE A 313 -16.48 4.38 -5.88
C PHE A 313 -16.41 2.87 -6.13
N LEU A 314 -16.80 2.06 -5.15
CA LEU A 314 -16.87 0.60 -5.22
C LEU A 314 -18.09 0.08 -4.48
N TRP A 315 -18.75 -0.90 -5.09
CA TRP A 315 -19.71 -1.79 -4.46
C TRP A 315 -19.24 -3.23 -4.63
N PHE A 316 -18.94 -3.93 -3.53
CA PHE A 316 -18.53 -5.34 -3.51
C PHE A 316 -19.59 -6.18 -2.80
N VAL A 317 -20.18 -7.16 -3.47
CA VAL A 317 -21.25 -7.99 -2.90
C VAL A 317 -20.65 -9.07 -2.00
N LYS A 318 -21.05 -9.06 -0.72
CA LYS A 318 -20.63 -10.04 0.29
C LYS A 318 -21.54 -11.25 0.30
N GLU A 319 -22.85 -11.02 0.30
CA GLU A 319 -23.88 -12.05 0.46
C GLU A 319 -25.12 -11.71 -0.36
N GLY A 320 -25.88 -12.73 -0.74
CA GLY A 320 -27.07 -12.59 -1.59
C GLY A 320 -26.75 -12.04 -2.99
N SER A 321 -27.79 -11.64 -3.71
CA SER A 321 -27.70 -11.06 -5.03
C SER A 321 -28.59 -9.83 -5.18
N ALA A 322 -28.24 -8.97 -6.14
CA ALA A 322 -29.04 -7.82 -6.51
C ALA A 322 -29.09 -7.66 -8.03
N GLN A 323 -30.25 -7.34 -8.57
CA GLN A 323 -30.40 -6.86 -9.94
C GLN A 323 -30.26 -5.34 -9.94
N ILE A 324 -29.29 -4.84 -10.71
CA ILE A 324 -29.09 -3.41 -10.92
C ILE A 324 -29.41 -3.01 -12.36
N GLU A 325 -29.74 -1.74 -12.56
CA GLU A 325 -29.85 -1.10 -13.87
C GLU A 325 -28.86 0.06 -13.97
N LEU A 326 -28.08 0.03 -15.05
CA LEU A 326 -27.00 0.95 -15.34
C LEU A 326 -27.07 1.29 -16.83
N GLU A 327 -27.15 2.57 -17.20
CA GLU A 327 -27.17 3.00 -18.61
C GLU A 327 -28.22 2.24 -19.48
N GLY A 328 -29.35 1.85 -18.88
CA GLY A 328 -30.43 1.08 -19.52
C GLY A 328 -30.14 -0.42 -19.70
N GLN A 329 -29.04 -0.92 -19.15
CA GLN A 329 -28.67 -2.33 -19.12
C GLN A 329 -28.91 -2.91 -17.72
N LYS A 330 -29.43 -4.14 -17.67
CA LYS A 330 -29.67 -4.86 -16.43
C LYS A 330 -28.55 -5.84 -16.17
N GLU A 331 -28.01 -5.80 -14.96
CA GLU A 331 -26.94 -6.68 -14.50
C GLU A 331 -27.35 -7.33 -13.18
N THR A 332 -27.00 -8.61 -12.98
CA THR A 332 -27.17 -9.27 -11.68
C THR A 332 -25.82 -9.38 -11.01
N LEU A 333 -25.64 -8.77 -9.83
CA LEU A 333 -24.46 -8.91 -8.99
C LEU A 333 -24.67 -10.05 -7.99
N LYS A 334 -23.64 -10.87 -7.77
CA LYS A 334 -23.64 -12.05 -6.89
C LYS A 334 -22.48 -11.98 -5.90
N PRO A 335 -22.42 -12.85 -4.87
CA PRO A 335 -21.34 -12.82 -3.89
C PRO A 335 -19.96 -12.90 -4.55
N GLY A 336 -19.07 -11.99 -4.15
CA GLY A 336 -17.74 -11.82 -4.73
C GLY A 336 -17.69 -11.00 -6.01
N ASP A 337 -18.82 -10.56 -6.59
CA ASP A 337 -18.83 -9.59 -7.68
C ASP A 337 -18.64 -8.17 -7.13
N ALA A 338 -18.09 -7.29 -7.96
CA ALA A 338 -18.02 -5.86 -7.68
C ALA A 338 -18.31 -5.00 -8.89
N ILE A 339 -18.89 -3.83 -8.66
CA ILE A 339 -18.96 -2.71 -9.60
C ILE A 339 -18.10 -1.57 -9.04
N SER A 340 -17.21 -1.02 -9.86
CA SER A 340 -16.34 0.09 -9.48
C SER A 340 -16.32 1.22 -10.51
N TYR A 341 -16.11 2.43 -10.02
CA TYR A 341 -15.93 3.66 -10.80
C TYR A 341 -14.52 4.19 -10.54
N PRO A 342 -13.48 3.59 -11.13
CA PRO A 342 -12.09 3.85 -10.78
C PRO A 342 -11.59 5.25 -11.16
N TYR A 343 -12.24 5.89 -12.14
CA TYR A 343 -11.92 7.26 -12.59
C TYR A 343 -13.01 8.26 -12.21
N GLY A 344 -13.67 7.99 -11.09
CA GLY A 344 -14.64 8.86 -10.45
C GLY A 344 -16.10 8.55 -10.76
N PHE A 345 -16.94 8.91 -9.81
CA PHE A 345 -18.40 8.77 -9.85
C PHE A 345 -19.00 10.17 -9.59
N PRO A 346 -19.33 10.94 -10.65
CA PRO A 346 -19.92 12.27 -10.50
C PRO A 346 -21.45 12.19 -10.30
N PRO A 347 -22.11 13.25 -9.77
CA PRO A 347 -23.57 13.28 -9.59
C PRO A 347 -24.40 13.15 -10.88
N SER A 348 -23.76 13.27 -12.06
CA SER A 348 -24.40 13.01 -13.35
C SER A 348 -24.48 11.53 -13.72
N MET A 349 -23.82 10.65 -12.96
CA MET A 349 -23.89 9.21 -13.07
C MET A 349 -24.72 8.64 -11.93
N GLU A 350 -25.46 7.58 -12.23
CA GLU A 350 -26.20 6.80 -11.24
C GLU A 350 -26.35 5.37 -11.75
N PHE A 351 -26.63 4.45 -10.83
CA PHE A 351 -27.20 3.16 -11.15
C PHE A 351 -28.32 2.87 -10.16
N SER A 352 -29.24 1.97 -10.51
CA SER A 352 -30.42 1.70 -9.70
C SER A 352 -30.45 0.24 -9.25
N VAL A 353 -30.78 -0.02 -8.00
CA VAL A 353 -31.11 -1.35 -7.51
C VAL A 353 -32.59 -1.60 -7.82
N LEU A 354 -32.85 -2.60 -8.68
CA LEU A 354 -34.19 -2.98 -9.11
C LEU A 354 -34.82 -4.02 -8.19
N ASP A 355 -34.02 -4.98 -7.73
CA ASP A 355 -34.44 -6.10 -6.90
C ASP A 355 -33.22 -6.66 -6.15
N HIS A 356 -33.43 -7.31 -5.00
CA HIS A 356 -32.36 -7.96 -4.24
C HIS A 356 -32.89 -9.06 -3.32
N ASP A 357 -32.03 -10.01 -2.99
CA ASP A 357 -32.33 -11.04 -1.99
C ASP A 357 -32.50 -10.43 -0.60
N SER A 358 -33.23 -11.11 0.29
CA SER A 358 -33.48 -10.63 1.65
C SER A 358 -32.22 -10.56 2.53
N GLU A 359 -31.21 -11.35 2.19
CA GLU A 359 -29.91 -11.47 2.84
C GLU A 359 -28.81 -10.67 2.11
N PHE A 360 -29.18 -9.88 1.10
CA PHE A 360 -28.23 -9.10 0.30
C PHE A 360 -27.36 -8.22 1.20
N GLN A 361 -26.05 -8.33 1.05
CA GLN A 361 -25.08 -7.47 1.74
C GLN A 361 -24.04 -6.99 0.74
N VAL A 362 -23.80 -5.68 0.72
CA VAL A 362 -22.79 -5.06 -0.14
C VAL A 362 -21.93 -4.09 0.66
N LEU A 363 -20.62 -4.15 0.41
CA LEU A 363 -19.65 -3.20 0.92
C LEU A 363 -19.54 -2.03 -0.06
N GLU A 364 -19.84 -0.82 0.40
CA GLU A 364 -19.71 0.42 -0.34
C GLU A 364 -18.50 1.21 0.12
N ILE A 365 -17.65 1.64 -0.80
CA ILE A 365 -16.46 2.46 -0.52
C ILE A 365 -16.43 3.65 -1.47
N GLY A 366 -16.26 4.87 -0.94
CA GLY A 366 -16.18 6.11 -1.71
C GLY A 366 -15.00 6.99 -1.28
N LEU A 367 -14.39 7.69 -2.25
CA LEU A 367 -13.31 8.68 -2.06
C LEU A 367 -13.58 9.97 -2.83
#